data_AF-A0A953P513-F1
#
_entry.id   AF-A0A953P513-F1
#
_cell.length_a   1.000
_cell.length_b   1.000
_cell.length_c   1.000
_cell.angle_alpha   90.00
_cell.angle_beta   90.00
_cell.angle_gamma   90.00
#
_symmetry.space_group_name_H-M   'P 1'
#
loop_
_entity.id
_entity.type
_entity.pdbx_description
1 polymer ?
#
loop_
_entity_poly.entity_id
_entity_poly.type
_entity_poly.pdbx_seq_one_letter_code
_entity_poly.pdbx_strand_id
1 'polypeptide(L)'
;MSPDIQYGNVDPASRLPMRPYATADGAARAAIRRTNPTSVRENEEIAGRVVRRNDGTYAATVGPQYGRRVSSSQPGPVPLGTRNAGVWHDHGGPDPRYDNEHFSGANGDKGVAQREHEPIYVGTPSGSVKKYSPATGRVTSIGRTPI
;
A
#
# COMPACT_ATOMS: atom_id res chain seq x y z
N MET A 1 25.46 27.70 1.97
CA MET A 1 25.05 27.01 0.72
C MET A 1 24.65 25.61 1.12
N SER A 2 23.35 25.34 1.26
CA SER A 2 22.83 24.01 1.61
C SER A 2 22.76 23.17 0.34
N PRO A 3 23.16 21.89 0.37
CA PRO A 3 23.05 21.05 -0.80
C PRO A 3 21.59 20.66 -1.02
N ASP A 4 21.04 21.07 -2.16
CA ASP A 4 19.79 20.54 -2.73
C ASP A 4 19.96 19.04 -3.01
N ILE A 5 19.50 18.21 -2.08
CA ILE A 5 19.38 16.77 -2.33
C ILE A 5 18.16 16.56 -3.22
N GLN A 6 18.42 16.30 -4.50
CA GLN A 6 17.43 15.84 -5.46
C GLN A 6 16.79 14.53 -4.96
N TYR A 7 15.53 14.58 -4.53
CA TYR A 7 14.70 13.44 -4.11
C TYR A 7 14.30 12.48 -5.26
N GLY A 8 15.17 12.28 -6.25
CA GLY A 8 14.83 11.66 -7.52
C GLY A 8 14.63 10.14 -7.50
N ASN A 9 15.14 9.37 -6.52
CA ASN A 9 15.22 7.91 -6.67
C ASN A 9 14.95 7.07 -5.40
N VAL A 10 14.61 7.69 -4.27
CA VAL A 10 14.26 6.97 -3.04
C VAL A 10 13.29 7.81 -2.23
N ASP A 11 12.17 7.19 -1.85
CA ASP A 11 11.31 7.72 -0.80
C ASP A 11 12.09 7.65 0.53
N PRO A 12 12.35 8.79 1.19
CA PRO A 12 13.19 8.86 2.38
C PRO A 12 12.65 8.06 3.57
N ALA A 13 11.39 7.62 3.55
CA ALA A 13 10.79 6.79 4.60
C ALA A 13 10.96 5.27 4.38
N SER A 14 11.04 4.79 3.13
CA SER A 14 10.76 3.38 2.82
C SER A 14 11.96 2.51 2.47
N ARG A 15 13.09 3.11 2.03
CA ARG A 15 14.20 2.41 1.35
C ARG A 15 13.72 1.45 0.25
N LEU A 16 12.49 1.61 -0.25
CA LEU A 16 12.03 0.90 -1.43
C LEU A 16 12.66 1.63 -2.60
N PRO A 17 13.44 0.94 -3.47
CA PRO A 17 13.70 1.53 -4.77
C PRO A 17 12.32 1.77 -5.37
N MET A 18 12.07 3.03 -5.74
CA MET A 18 10.90 3.43 -6.50
C MET A 18 11.02 2.85 -7.92
N ARG A 19 11.10 1.53 -8.04
CA ARG A 19 11.21 0.84 -9.31
C ARG A 19 9.94 1.17 -10.11
N PRO A 20 10.06 1.55 -11.37
CA PRO A 20 8.92 1.72 -12.23
C PRO A 20 8.26 0.37 -12.49
N TYR A 21 6.93 0.35 -12.35
CA TYR A 21 6.08 -0.78 -12.72
C TYR A 21 5.19 -0.37 -13.89
N ALA A 22 4.87 -1.31 -14.77
CA ALA A 22 3.96 -1.07 -15.88
C ALA A 22 2.50 -0.86 -15.43
N THR A 23 2.14 -1.34 -14.22
CA THR A 23 0.76 -1.27 -13.70
C THR A 23 0.72 -0.92 -12.21
N ALA A 24 -0.40 -0.32 -11.77
CA ALA A 24 -0.68 -0.05 -10.36
C ALA A 24 -0.69 -1.34 -9.52
N ASP A 25 -1.34 -2.40 -10.02
CA ASP A 25 -1.36 -3.73 -9.39
C ASP A 25 0.06 -4.29 -9.20
N GLY A 26 0.95 -4.09 -10.18
CA GLY A 26 2.35 -4.49 -10.10
C GLY A 26 3.10 -3.77 -8.98
N ALA A 27 2.91 -2.44 -8.87
CA ALA A 27 3.50 -1.63 -7.82
C ALA A 27 2.99 -2.02 -6.42
N ALA A 28 1.67 -2.15 -6.25
CA ALA A 28 1.05 -2.55 -4.99
C ALA A 28 1.53 -3.94 -4.53
N ARG A 29 1.50 -4.93 -5.44
CA ARG A 29 1.97 -6.30 -5.15
C ARG A 29 3.42 -6.31 -4.72
N ALA A 30 4.28 -5.52 -5.36
CA ALA A 30 5.69 -5.49 -5.02
C ALA A 30 5.95 -4.89 -3.63
N ALA A 31 5.20 -3.84 -3.26
CA ALA A 31 5.26 -3.27 -1.92
C ALA A 31 4.80 -4.28 -0.87
N ILE A 32 3.58 -4.81 -1.02
CA ILE A 32 2.98 -5.82 -0.13
C ILE A 32 3.90 -7.04 0.01
N ARG A 33 4.44 -7.58 -1.09
CA ARG A 33 5.35 -8.74 -1.03
C ARG A 33 6.62 -8.50 -0.19
N ARG A 34 7.05 -7.24 -0.05
CA ARG A 34 8.22 -6.90 0.76
C ARG A 34 7.85 -6.64 2.22
N THR A 35 6.68 -6.08 2.48
CA THR A 35 6.29 -5.62 3.82
C THR A 35 5.47 -6.66 4.58
N ASN A 36 4.65 -7.46 3.90
CA ASN A 36 3.71 -8.39 4.54
C ASN A 36 4.36 -9.38 5.52
N PRO A 37 5.50 -10.06 5.22
CA PRO A 37 6.13 -10.95 6.20
C PRO A 37 6.50 -10.23 7.52
N THR A 38 6.91 -8.97 7.43
CA THR A 38 7.21 -8.15 8.60
C THR A 38 5.93 -7.67 9.28
N SER A 39 4.95 -7.20 8.52
CA SER A 39 3.64 -6.79 9.04
C SER A 39 2.97 -7.91 9.86
N VAL A 40 2.97 -9.12 9.33
CA VAL A 40 2.39 -10.31 9.98
C VAL A 40 3.16 -10.67 11.25
N ARG A 41 4.49 -10.74 11.17
CA ARG A 41 5.36 -11.11 12.30
C ARG A 41 5.28 -10.12 13.45
N GLU A 42 5.27 -8.83 13.15
CA GLU A 42 5.24 -7.76 14.16
C GLU A 42 3.81 -7.36 14.56
N ASN A 43 2.81 -7.96 13.92
CA ASN A 43 1.40 -7.61 14.07
C ASN A 43 1.11 -6.11 13.92
N GLU A 44 1.68 -5.51 12.88
CA GLU A 44 1.61 -4.06 12.58
C GLU A 44 1.13 -3.85 11.15
N GLU A 45 0.12 -3.00 10.95
CA GLU A 45 -0.28 -2.59 9.60
C GLU A 45 0.77 -1.66 8.99
N ILE A 46 1.21 -1.99 7.79
CA ILE A 46 2.09 -1.14 6.99
C ILE A 46 1.30 -0.66 5.78
N ALA A 47 1.30 0.63 5.52
CA ALA A 47 0.52 1.22 4.44
C ALA A 47 1.32 2.20 3.59
N GLY A 48 0.82 2.51 2.39
CA GLY A 48 1.43 3.46 1.49
C GLY A 48 0.56 3.81 0.29
N ARG A 49 1.08 4.67 -0.59
CA ARG A 49 0.40 5.07 -1.83
C ARG A 49 0.88 4.22 -3.00
N VAL A 50 -0.01 3.97 -3.94
CA VAL A 50 0.33 3.66 -5.32
C VAL A 50 0.19 4.94 -6.11
N VAL A 51 1.20 5.30 -6.90
CA VAL A 51 1.18 6.54 -7.67
C VAL A 51 1.56 6.33 -9.12
N ARG A 52 0.96 7.13 -10.00
CA ARG A 52 1.32 7.23 -11.41
C ARG A 52 2.28 8.40 -11.61
N ARG A 53 3.41 8.12 -12.24
CA ARG A 53 4.44 9.09 -12.61
C ARG A 53 4.12 9.77 -13.94
N ASN A 54 4.82 10.87 -14.23
CA ASN A 54 4.68 11.62 -15.47
C ASN A 54 5.11 10.82 -16.71
N ASP A 55 6.03 9.86 -16.56
CA ASP A 55 6.45 8.94 -17.63
C ASP A 55 5.43 7.81 -17.90
N GLY A 56 4.29 7.81 -17.19
CA GLY A 56 3.22 6.82 -17.31
C GLY A 56 3.44 5.54 -16.49
N THR A 57 4.60 5.39 -15.85
CA THR A 57 4.89 4.24 -14.97
C THR A 57 4.25 4.41 -13.59
N TYR A 58 4.24 3.32 -12.82
CA TYR A 58 3.69 3.28 -11.47
C TYR A 58 4.79 3.05 -10.42
N ALA A 59 4.51 3.50 -9.20
CA ALA A 59 5.36 3.36 -8.03
C ALA A 59 4.53 3.04 -6.80
N ALA A 60 5.19 2.54 -5.76
CA ALA A 60 4.63 2.50 -4.42
C ALA A 60 5.52 3.30 -3.45
N THR A 61 4.89 4.09 -2.58
CA THR A 61 5.53 4.74 -1.42
C THR A 61 5.19 3.99 -0.16
N VAL A 62 5.88 4.26 0.95
CA VAL A 62 5.44 3.84 2.29
C VAL A 62 5.06 5.08 3.09
N GLY A 63 3.99 4.98 3.87
CA GLY A 63 3.51 6.05 4.71
C GLY A 63 4.41 6.34 5.92
N PRO A 64 4.21 7.49 6.58
CA PRO A 64 5.08 7.98 7.65
C PRO A 64 5.01 7.16 8.94
N GLN A 65 4.02 6.28 9.07
CA GLN A 65 3.82 5.43 10.24
C GLN A 65 4.68 4.17 10.23
N TYR A 66 5.32 3.83 9.11
CA TYR A 66 6.19 2.67 9.03
C TYR A 66 7.32 2.72 10.06
N GLY A 67 7.46 1.64 10.84
CA GLY A 67 8.45 1.52 11.90
C GLY A 67 8.10 2.27 13.19
N ARG A 68 6.87 2.80 13.30
CA ARG A 68 6.39 3.49 14.51
C ARG A 68 5.55 2.60 15.44
N ARG A 69 5.28 1.35 15.09
CA ARG A 69 4.53 0.37 15.90
C ARG A 69 3.11 0.85 16.22
N VAL A 70 2.45 1.43 15.23
CA VAL A 70 1.08 1.93 15.35
C VAL A 70 0.15 1.06 14.53
N SER A 71 -0.96 0.62 15.13
CA SER A 71 -1.98 -0.21 14.48
C SER A 71 -2.94 0.66 13.66
N SER A 72 -2.42 1.44 12.71
CA SER A 72 -3.21 2.29 11.84
C SER A 72 -2.62 2.31 10.43
N SER A 73 -3.44 2.05 9.43
CA SER A 73 -3.11 2.30 8.03
C SER A 73 -3.10 3.81 7.74
N GLN A 74 -1.92 4.42 7.73
CA GLN A 74 -1.73 5.78 7.17
C GLN A 74 -0.84 5.73 5.93
N PRO A 75 -1.42 5.80 4.71
CA PRO A 75 -0.63 5.71 3.48
C PRO A 75 0.24 6.95 3.21
N GLY A 76 0.07 8.03 3.97
CA GLY A 76 0.76 9.31 3.74
C GLY A 76 0.17 10.14 2.59
N PRO A 77 0.78 11.29 2.28
CA PRO A 77 0.35 12.13 1.16
C PRO A 77 0.75 11.53 -0.19
N VAL A 78 0.06 11.95 -1.26
CA VAL A 78 0.50 11.68 -2.64
C VAL A 78 1.71 12.58 -2.92
N PRO A 79 2.88 12.03 -3.32
CA PRO A 79 4.05 12.83 -3.65
C PRO A 79 3.81 13.86 -4.74
N LEU A 80 4.42 15.04 -4.58
CA LEU A 80 4.36 16.12 -5.57
C LEU A 80 4.87 15.63 -6.94
N GLY A 81 4.19 16.04 -8.01
CA GLY A 81 4.54 15.65 -9.38
C GLY A 81 4.11 14.22 -9.76
N THR A 82 3.33 13.55 -8.91
CA THR A 82 2.69 12.26 -9.22
C THR A 82 1.17 12.37 -9.08
N ARG A 83 0.44 11.35 -9.53
CA ARG A 83 -1.02 11.24 -9.35
C ARG A 83 -1.34 10.03 -8.48
N ASN A 84 -2.38 10.14 -7.66
CA ASN A 84 -2.90 8.97 -6.93
C ASN A 84 -3.28 7.88 -7.94
N ALA A 85 -2.99 6.63 -7.59
CA ALA A 85 -3.38 5.45 -8.36
C ALA A 85 -3.80 4.29 -7.43
N GLY A 86 -4.02 4.60 -6.15
CA GLY A 86 -4.49 3.67 -5.14
C GLY A 86 -3.78 3.79 -3.80
N VAL A 87 -4.31 3.02 -2.85
CA VAL A 87 -3.74 2.81 -1.52
C VAL A 87 -3.38 1.34 -1.40
N TRP A 88 -2.25 1.03 -0.78
CA TRP A 88 -1.95 -0.33 -0.39
C TRP A 88 -1.71 -0.39 1.10
N HIS A 89 -2.06 -1.51 1.72
CA HIS A 89 -1.66 -1.82 3.09
C HIS A 89 -1.51 -3.32 3.30
N ASP A 90 -0.92 -3.66 4.42
CA ASP A 90 -0.90 -5.01 4.97
C ASP A 90 -1.85 -5.07 6.17
N HIS A 91 -2.59 -6.16 6.29
CA HIS A 91 -3.15 -6.56 7.56
C HIS A 91 -2.05 -7.21 8.39
N GLY A 92 -1.87 -6.75 9.62
CA GLY A 92 -1.02 -7.40 10.61
C GLY A 92 -1.47 -8.83 10.90
N GLY A 93 -0.70 -9.54 11.72
CA GLY A 93 -0.95 -10.94 12.08
C GLY A 93 -2.36 -11.23 12.62
N PRO A 94 -2.74 -12.52 12.72
CA PRO A 94 -4.10 -12.90 13.10
C PRO A 94 -4.52 -12.29 14.45
N ASP A 95 -5.65 -11.58 14.46
CA ASP A 95 -6.24 -10.99 15.66
C ASP A 95 -7.74 -11.35 15.70
N PRO A 96 -8.22 -12.06 16.74
CA PRO A 96 -9.59 -12.54 16.80
C PRO A 96 -10.66 -11.42 16.83
N ARG A 97 -10.26 -10.17 17.02
CA ARG A 97 -11.17 -9.01 17.00
C ARG A 97 -11.50 -8.54 15.58
N TYR A 98 -10.73 -8.97 14.58
CA TYR A 98 -10.81 -8.45 13.21
C TYR A 98 -10.90 -9.58 12.19
N ASP A 99 -11.48 -9.26 11.03
CA ASP A 99 -11.40 -10.11 9.84
C ASP A 99 -10.15 -9.76 9.05
N ASN A 100 -8.98 -10.26 9.50
CA ASN A 100 -7.69 -9.95 8.88
C ASN A 100 -7.56 -10.47 7.43
N GLU A 101 -8.51 -11.25 6.91
CA GLU A 101 -8.44 -11.78 5.54
C GLU A 101 -9.29 -10.98 4.55
N HIS A 102 -10.13 -10.05 5.00
CA HIS A 102 -11.04 -9.32 4.12
C HIS A 102 -10.97 -7.81 4.32
N PHE A 103 -11.15 -7.07 3.23
CA PHE A 103 -11.33 -5.62 3.30
C PHE A 103 -12.48 -5.26 4.23
N SER A 104 -12.21 -4.34 5.15
CA SER A 104 -13.22 -3.72 6.01
C SER A 104 -14.24 -2.91 5.19
N GLY A 105 -15.40 -2.67 5.80
CA GLY A 105 -16.59 -2.13 5.13
C GLY A 105 -16.52 -0.64 4.75
N ALA A 106 -17.69 -0.01 4.63
CA ALA A 106 -17.83 1.39 4.22
C ALA A 106 -17.14 2.40 5.16
N ASN A 107 -16.90 2.03 6.42
CA ASN A 107 -16.19 2.85 7.40
C ASN A 107 -14.68 2.55 7.47
N GLY A 108 -14.17 1.68 6.60
CA GLY A 108 -12.76 1.30 6.53
C GLY A 108 -12.26 1.29 5.09
N ASP A 109 -11.63 0.19 4.66
CA ASP A 109 -10.94 0.05 3.38
C ASP A 109 -11.79 0.41 2.18
N LYS A 110 -13.01 -0.15 2.11
CA LYS A 110 -13.91 0.13 0.99
C LYS A 110 -14.34 1.61 1.02
N GLY A 111 -14.53 2.19 2.19
CA GLY A 111 -14.79 3.63 2.35
C GLY A 111 -13.66 4.52 1.86
N VAL A 112 -12.41 4.15 2.16
CA VAL A 112 -11.21 4.85 1.66
C VAL A 112 -11.17 4.82 0.14
N ALA A 113 -11.32 3.63 -0.46
CA ALA A 113 -11.34 3.48 -1.91
C ALA A 113 -12.46 4.30 -2.57
N GLN A 114 -13.66 4.31 -1.99
CA GLN A 114 -14.78 5.11 -2.52
C GLN A 114 -14.51 6.61 -2.43
N ARG A 115 -14.02 7.11 -1.29
CA ARG A 115 -13.71 8.54 -1.12
C ARG A 115 -12.62 9.02 -2.08
N GLU A 116 -11.60 8.19 -2.29
CA GLU A 116 -10.48 8.53 -3.15
C GLU A 116 -10.72 8.23 -4.63
N HIS A 117 -11.80 7.51 -4.97
CA HIS A 117 -12.11 7.04 -6.33
C HIS A 117 -10.98 6.18 -6.95
N GLU A 118 -10.19 5.53 -6.10
CA GLU A 118 -9.01 4.75 -6.50
C GLU A 118 -9.03 3.37 -5.83
N PRO A 119 -8.43 2.33 -6.44
CA PRO A 119 -8.41 0.99 -5.85
C PRO A 119 -7.61 0.96 -4.54
N ILE A 120 -8.00 0.02 -3.67
CA ILE A 120 -7.22 -0.33 -2.47
C ILE A 120 -6.73 -1.77 -2.57
N TYR A 121 -5.50 -2.00 -2.13
CA TYR A 121 -4.80 -3.28 -2.18
C TYR A 121 -4.45 -3.74 -0.77
N VAL A 122 -4.57 -5.04 -0.49
CA VAL A 122 -4.25 -5.59 0.82
C VAL A 122 -3.40 -6.85 0.72
N GLY A 123 -2.36 -6.93 1.55
CA GLY A 123 -1.68 -8.18 1.91
C GLY A 123 -2.29 -8.76 3.19
N THR A 124 -2.65 -10.04 3.19
CA THR A 124 -3.31 -10.67 4.35
C THR A 124 -2.39 -11.67 5.07
N PRO A 125 -2.67 -12.05 6.33
CA PRO A 125 -1.87 -13.03 7.08
C PRO A 125 -1.72 -14.40 6.44
N SER A 126 -2.68 -14.84 5.62
CA SER A 126 -2.58 -16.07 4.82
C SER A 126 -1.66 -15.93 3.58
N GLY A 127 -1.06 -14.76 3.40
CA GLY A 127 -0.18 -14.42 2.29
C GLY A 127 -0.95 -14.12 1.00
N SER A 128 -2.24 -13.81 1.06
CA SER A 128 -3.00 -13.41 -0.13
C SER A 128 -2.78 -11.92 -0.44
N VAL A 129 -2.67 -11.57 -1.72
CA VAL A 129 -2.69 -10.17 -2.17
C VAL A 129 -3.98 -9.93 -2.94
N LYS A 130 -4.81 -9.01 -2.44
CA LYS A 130 -6.14 -8.72 -2.98
C LYS A 130 -6.26 -7.25 -3.37
N LYS A 131 -7.19 -6.96 -4.28
CA LYS A 131 -7.55 -5.62 -4.75
C LYS A 131 -9.05 -5.44 -4.61
N TYR A 132 -9.48 -4.31 -4.08
CA TYR A 132 -10.85 -3.82 -4.19
C TYR A 132 -10.92 -2.66 -5.18
N SER A 133 -11.84 -2.73 -6.14
CA SER A 133 -12.11 -1.68 -7.12
C SER A 133 -13.38 -0.91 -6.74
N PRO A 134 -13.31 0.38 -6.39
CA PRO A 134 -14.50 1.15 -6.02
C PRO A 134 -15.46 1.34 -7.20
N ALA A 135 -14.93 1.40 -8.43
CA ALA A 135 -15.71 1.54 -9.66
C ALA A 135 -16.64 0.35 -9.95
N THR A 136 -16.27 -0.86 -9.51
CA THR A 136 -17.03 -2.09 -9.78
C THR A 136 -17.57 -2.75 -8.52
N GLY A 137 -17.14 -2.32 -7.34
CA GLY A 137 -17.44 -2.97 -6.06
C GLY A 137 -16.80 -4.35 -5.89
N ARG A 138 -15.89 -4.77 -6.80
CA ARG A 138 -15.35 -6.13 -6.82
C ARG A 138 -14.04 -6.25 -6.07
N VAL A 139 -13.90 -7.38 -5.37
CA VAL A 139 -12.63 -7.87 -4.82
C VAL A 139 -12.03 -8.90 -5.78
N THR A 140 -10.74 -8.78 -6.07
CA THR A 140 -10.00 -9.72 -6.91
C THR A 140 -8.70 -10.12 -6.21
N SER A 141 -8.28 -11.38 -6.38
CA SER A 141 -6.93 -11.78 -6.00
C SER A 141 -5.96 -11.42 -7.11
N ILE A 142 -4.86 -10.77 -6.77
CA ILE A 142 -3.84 -10.33 -7.73
C ILE A 142 -2.48 -11.00 -7.47
N GLY A 143 -2.37 -11.83 -6.43
CA GLY A 143 -1.18 -12.65 -6.20
C GLY A 143 -1.06 -13.15 -4.76
N ARG A 144 0.15 -13.58 -4.41
CA ARG A 144 0.53 -14.00 -3.07
C ARG A 144 1.85 -13.37 -2.64
N THR A 145 2.07 -13.35 -1.33
CA THR A 145 3.31 -12.97 -0.66
C THR A 145 3.84 -14.14 0.15
N PRO A 146 5.18 -14.26 0.32
CA PRO A 146 5.74 -15.09 1.37
C PRO A 146 5.20 -14.67 2.75
N ILE A 147 5.27 -15.59 3.70
CA ILE A 147 4.85 -15.42 5.09
C ILE A 147 5.96 -15.96 5.98
#